data_AF-A0A7Y5R4F3-F1
#
_entry.id   AF-A0A7Y5R4F3-F1
#
_cell.length_a   1.000
_cell.length_b   1.000
_cell.length_c   1.000
_cell.angle_alpha   90.00
_cell.angle_beta   90.00
_cell.angle_gamma   90.00
#
_symmetry.space_group_name_H-M   'P 1'
#
loop_
_entity.id
_entity.type
_entity.pdbx_description
1 polymer ?
#
loop_
_entity_poly.entity_id
_entity_poly.type
_entity_poly.pdbx_seq_one_letter_code
_entity_poly.pdbx_strand_id
1 'polypeptide(L)'
;MKTTIFFFKKSAWCLLLALATACSSNGQPAKADDLIGCIKKAQVENVRESCNQMGCCCFTDLDLAEFQRSKTADVVAKELRSSGRFKSIIAAIKELSPQEWGRLRAKALATRRPTWAEQGSISCSGQTNAGRDAEQMIAQSVIALVDEMLK
;
A
#
# COMPACT_ATOMS: atom_id res chain seq x y z
N MET A 1 -17.78 -39.09 41.77
CA MET A 1 -17.81 -37.64 41.50
C MET A 1 -16.75 -37.33 40.46
N LYS A 2 -17.14 -36.64 39.39
CA LYS A 2 -16.36 -36.35 38.18
C LYS A 2 -15.40 -35.20 38.44
N THR A 3 -14.15 -35.27 37.96
CA THR A 3 -13.48 -34.15 37.26
C THR A 3 -12.45 -34.70 36.28
N THR A 4 -12.54 -34.21 35.05
CA THR A 4 -11.95 -34.72 33.81
C THR A 4 -10.56 -34.11 33.53
N ILE A 5 -9.78 -34.87 32.77
CA ILE A 5 -8.44 -34.62 32.24
C ILE A 5 -8.42 -33.54 31.12
N PHE A 6 -7.29 -32.86 31.01
CA PHE A 6 -6.75 -32.03 29.90
C PHE A 6 -7.27 -32.36 28.49
N PHE A 7 -7.45 -31.34 27.63
CA PHE A 7 -7.01 -31.41 26.23
C PHE A 7 -6.81 -30.04 25.56
N PHE A 8 -5.72 -29.97 24.83
CA PHE A 8 -5.17 -28.93 23.95
C PHE A 8 -6.06 -28.70 22.70
N LYS A 9 -6.28 -27.45 22.27
CA LYS A 9 -6.43 -27.03 20.84
C LYS A 9 -6.64 -25.50 20.80
N LYS A 10 -5.61 -24.73 20.41
CA LYS A 10 -5.27 -24.32 19.03
C LYS A 10 -6.33 -23.43 18.37
N SER A 11 -5.90 -22.18 18.16
CA SER A 11 -6.04 -21.45 16.90
C SER A 11 -7.43 -20.93 16.53
N ALA A 12 -7.81 -19.80 17.11
CA ALA A 12 -8.77 -18.88 16.51
C ALA A 12 -8.07 -18.05 15.42
N TRP A 13 -7.76 -18.69 14.29
CA TRP A 13 -7.50 -17.99 13.03
C TRP A 13 -8.84 -17.88 12.32
N CYS A 14 -9.59 -16.82 12.61
CA CYS A 14 -10.72 -16.45 11.78
C CYS A 14 -10.16 -16.00 10.43
N LEU A 15 -10.39 -16.84 9.41
CA LEU A 15 -10.30 -16.47 8.01
C LEU A 15 -11.04 -15.14 7.79
N LEU A 16 -10.29 -14.05 7.64
CA LEU A 16 -10.78 -12.91 6.89
C LEU A 16 -10.60 -13.24 5.42
N LEU A 17 -11.73 -13.58 4.82
CA LEU A 17 -11.94 -13.70 3.39
C LEU A 17 -11.60 -12.33 2.77
N ALA A 18 -10.35 -12.13 2.34
CA ALA A 18 -9.98 -10.97 1.54
C ALA A 18 -10.61 -11.15 0.16
N LEU A 19 -11.80 -10.58 0.00
CA LEU A 19 -12.40 -10.32 -1.30
C LEU A 19 -11.38 -9.50 -2.11
N ALA A 20 -10.68 -10.18 -3.01
CA ALA A 20 -9.92 -9.57 -4.07
C ALA A 20 -10.89 -8.78 -4.95
N THR A 21 -11.17 -7.54 -4.55
CA THR A 21 -11.89 -6.58 -5.37
C THR A 21 -10.91 -6.16 -6.44
N ALA A 22 -10.90 -6.96 -7.51
CA ALA A 22 -10.22 -6.66 -8.75
C ALA A 22 -10.46 -5.19 -9.07
N CYS A 23 -9.38 -4.47 -9.35
CA CYS A 23 -9.43 -3.13 -9.88
C CYS A 23 -10.18 -3.19 -11.21
N SER A 24 -11.51 -3.12 -11.16
CA SER A 24 -12.39 -3.16 -12.32
C SER A 24 -12.43 -1.76 -12.89
N SER A 25 -11.51 -1.48 -13.82
CA SER A 25 -11.58 -0.28 -14.65
C SER A 25 -12.28 -0.65 -15.97
N ASN A 26 -13.48 -0.11 -16.17
CA ASN A 26 -14.21 -0.12 -17.44
C ASN A 26 -13.27 0.13 -18.63
N GLY A 27 -13.05 -0.88 -19.49
CA GLY A 27 -12.70 -0.84 -20.93
C GLY A 27 -11.63 0.13 -21.49
N GLN A 28 -11.06 1.04 -20.70
CA GLN A 28 -10.14 2.06 -21.18
C GLN A 28 -8.69 1.57 -21.06
N PRO A 29 -7.86 1.83 -22.09
CA PRO A 29 -6.46 1.46 -22.07
C PRO A 29 -5.77 2.09 -20.86
N ALA A 30 -4.91 1.31 -20.20
CA ALA A 30 -4.12 1.81 -19.09
C ALA A 30 -3.13 2.88 -19.57
N LYS A 31 -2.99 3.96 -18.80
CA LYS A 31 -2.01 5.01 -19.05
C LYS A 31 -0.85 4.86 -18.06
N ALA A 32 0.35 5.31 -18.45
CA ALA A 32 1.51 5.27 -17.56
C ALA A 32 1.25 6.05 -16.25
N ASP A 33 0.56 7.17 -16.32
CA ASP A 33 0.17 7.99 -15.15
C ASP A 33 -0.76 7.26 -14.16
N ASP A 34 -1.44 6.19 -14.57
CA ASP A 34 -2.27 5.38 -13.67
C ASP A 34 -1.45 4.70 -12.58
N LEU A 35 -0.12 4.62 -12.74
CA LEU A 35 0.80 4.14 -11.70
C LEU A 35 0.61 4.90 -10.38
N ILE A 36 0.41 6.21 -10.44
CA ILE A 36 0.20 7.04 -9.25
C ILE A 36 -1.12 6.66 -8.57
N GLY A 37 -2.17 6.39 -9.36
CA GLY A 37 -3.44 5.90 -8.85
C GLY A 37 -3.29 4.55 -8.17
N CYS A 38 -2.51 3.64 -8.74
CA CYS A 38 -2.20 2.34 -8.11
C CYS A 38 -1.49 2.49 -6.77
N ILE A 39 -0.47 3.35 -6.68
CA ILE A 39 0.26 3.60 -5.43
C ILE A 39 -0.68 4.19 -4.38
N LYS A 40 -1.46 5.22 -4.73
CA LYS A 40 -2.43 5.82 -3.79
C LYS A 40 -3.46 4.82 -3.29
N LYS A 41 -3.98 3.96 -4.17
CA LYS A 41 -4.92 2.91 -3.78
C LYS A 41 -4.27 1.94 -2.79
N ALA A 42 -3.08 1.45 -3.10
CA ALA A 42 -2.35 0.55 -2.21
C ALA A 42 -2.05 1.19 -0.85
N GLN A 43 -1.72 2.48 -0.81
CA GLN A 43 -1.52 3.24 0.41
C GLN A 43 -2.79 3.31 1.25
N VAL A 44 -3.93 3.69 0.67
CA VAL A 44 -5.22 3.78 1.39
C VAL A 44 -5.66 2.42 1.93
N GLU A 45 -5.41 1.33 1.19
CA GLU A 45 -5.79 -0.03 1.59
C GLU A 45 -4.92 -0.60 2.72
N ASN A 46 -3.69 -0.10 2.90
CA ASN A 46 -2.73 -0.68 3.84
C ASN A 46 -2.28 0.29 4.96
N VAL A 47 -2.60 1.59 4.83
CA VAL A 47 -2.26 2.62 5.81
C VAL A 47 -3.55 3.34 6.21
N ARG A 48 -4.04 3.00 7.41
CA ARG A 48 -5.26 3.56 8.00
C ARG A 48 -5.21 5.10 8.05
N GLU A 49 -6.32 5.73 7.69
CA GLU A 49 -6.48 7.18 7.83
C GLU A 49 -6.31 7.64 9.27
N SER A 50 -5.73 8.81 9.46
CA SER A 50 -5.49 9.39 10.78
C SER A 50 -6.32 10.67 10.90
N CYS A 51 -7.47 10.57 11.57
CA CYS A 51 -8.45 11.68 11.63
C CYS A 51 -8.41 12.49 12.93
N ASN A 52 -7.78 11.99 14.00
CA ASN A 52 -7.72 12.63 15.31
C ASN A 52 -6.47 12.16 16.08
N GLN A 53 -6.10 12.77 17.20
CA GLN A 53 -4.87 12.39 17.92
C GLN A 53 -4.95 11.08 18.72
N MET A 54 -6.10 10.42 18.81
CA MET A 54 -6.22 9.20 19.61
C MET A 54 -5.49 8.06 18.91
N GLY A 55 -4.55 7.41 19.59
CA GLY A 55 -3.72 6.34 19.01
C GLY A 55 -4.51 5.15 18.45
N CYS A 56 -5.72 4.89 18.94
CA CYS A 56 -6.62 3.87 18.39
C CYS A 56 -7.22 4.25 17.02
N CYS A 57 -7.14 5.52 16.63
CA CYS A 57 -7.74 6.06 15.42
C CYS A 57 -6.71 6.46 14.35
N CYS A 58 -5.43 6.13 14.54
CA CYS A 58 -4.34 6.52 13.64
C CYS A 58 -3.39 5.39 13.34
N PHE A 59 -2.59 5.54 12.29
CA PHE A 59 -1.46 4.65 12.05
C PHE A 59 -0.30 5.06 12.99
N THR A 60 0.07 4.21 13.92
CA THR A 60 1.05 4.50 14.98
C THR A 60 2.41 3.84 14.71
N ASP A 61 3.41 4.14 15.53
CA ASP A 61 4.72 3.49 15.44
C ASP A 61 4.65 1.97 15.69
N LEU A 62 3.68 1.51 16.49
CA LEU A 62 3.42 0.08 16.69
C LEU A 62 2.88 -0.56 15.41
N ASP A 63 1.95 0.12 14.72
CA ASP A 63 1.45 -0.33 13.42
C ASP A 63 2.58 -0.35 12.37
N LEU A 64 3.46 0.65 12.37
CA LEU A 64 4.63 0.68 11.48
C LEU A 64 5.60 -0.47 11.75
N ALA A 65 5.89 -0.77 13.03
CA ALA A 65 6.74 -1.89 13.39
C ALA A 65 6.14 -3.23 12.91
N GLU A 66 4.82 -3.40 13.04
CA GLU A 66 4.13 -4.58 12.50
C GLU A 66 4.16 -4.64 10.97
N PHE A 67 3.94 -3.50 10.31
CA PHE A 67 3.98 -3.35 8.86
C PHE A 67 5.36 -3.75 8.31
N GLN A 68 6.43 -3.31 8.96
CA GLN A 68 7.80 -3.69 8.63
C GLN A 68 8.06 -5.18 8.88
N ARG A 69 7.65 -5.69 10.03
CA ARG A 69 7.84 -7.10 10.42
C ARG A 69 7.14 -8.06 9.47
N SER A 70 5.92 -7.73 9.07
CA SER A 70 5.11 -8.52 8.13
C SER A 70 5.47 -8.29 6.67
N LYS A 71 6.41 -7.37 6.38
CA LYS A 71 6.84 -6.99 5.02
C LYS A 71 5.68 -6.59 4.13
N THR A 72 4.71 -5.84 4.67
CA THR A 72 3.47 -5.48 3.97
C THR A 72 3.74 -4.82 2.61
N ALA A 73 4.71 -3.91 2.51
CA ALA A 73 5.05 -3.26 1.24
C ALA A 73 5.50 -4.25 0.16
N ASP A 74 6.25 -5.30 0.53
CA ASP A 74 6.68 -6.35 -0.41
C ASP A 74 5.51 -7.25 -0.83
N VAL A 75 4.59 -7.53 0.11
CA VAL A 75 3.37 -8.29 -0.17
C VAL A 75 2.50 -7.54 -1.17
N VAL A 76 2.27 -6.24 -0.95
CA VAL A 76 1.54 -5.34 -1.86
C VAL A 76 2.17 -5.37 -3.27
N ALA A 77 3.49 -5.24 -3.37
CA ALA A 77 4.17 -5.32 -4.66
C ALA A 77 3.96 -6.69 -5.34
N LYS A 78 4.08 -7.79 -4.61
CA LYS A 78 3.84 -9.15 -5.16
C LYS A 78 2.40 -9.32 -5.66
N GLU A 79 1.42 -8.79 -4.95
CA GLU A 79 0.03 -8.81 -5.38
C GLU A 79 -0.17 -8.02 -6.69
N LEU A 80 0.38 -6.80 -6.75
CA LEU A 80 0.35 -5.97 -7.95
C LEU A 80 1.01 -6.63 -9.16
N ARG A 81 2.10 -7.37 -8.97
CA ARG A 81 2.77 -8.11 -10.06
C ARG A 81 1.82 -9.03 -10.82
N SER A 82 0.88 -9.66 -10.10
CA SER A 82 -0.10 -10.57 -10.69
C SER A 82 -1.26 -9.85 -11.39
N SER A 83 -1.48 -8.57 -11.10
CA SER A 83 -2.60 -7.78 -11.61
C SER A 83 -2.50 -7.52 -13.11
N GLY A 84 -3.54 -7.90 -13.86
CA GLY A 84 -3.64 -7.61 -15.29
C GLY A 84 -3.61 -6.10 -15.59
N ARG A 85 -4.31 -5.29 -14.77
CA ARG A 85 -4.28 -3.83 -14.91
C ARG A 85 -2.87 -3.27 -14.71
N PHE A 86 -2.16 -3.75 -13.70
CA PHE A 86 -0.79 -3.30 -13.43
C PHE A 86 0.15 -3.65 -14.59
N LYS A 87 0.05 -4.86 -15.15
CA LYS A 87 0.80 -5.25 -16.35
C LYS A 87 0.52 -4.33 -17.55
N SER A 88 -0.73 -3.90 -17.74
CA SER A 88 -1.06 -2.90 -18.78
C SER A 88 -0.42 -1.53 -18.53
N ILE A 89 -0.32 -1.10 -17.27
CA ILE A 89 0.41 0.13 -16.91
C ILE A 89 1.91 -0.05 -17.23
N ILE A 90 2.51 -1.20 -16.88
CA ILE A 90 3.91 -1.48 -17.23
C ILE A 90 4.12 -1.41 -18.75
N ALA A 91 3.22 -1.98 -19.55
CA ALA A 91 3.29 -1.89 -21.00
C ALA A 91 3.25 -0.43 -21.49
N ALA A 92 2.37 0.41 -20.93
CA ALA A 92 2.34 1.83 -21.25
C ALA A 92 3.60 2.59 -20.80
N ILE A 93 4.23 2.18 -19.69
CA ILE A 93 5.49 2.76 -19.22
C ILE A 93 6.66 2.39 -20.14
N LYS A 94 6.65 1.19 -20.74
CA LYS A 94 7.70 0.77 -21.70
C LYS A 94 7.76 1.64 -22.95
N GLU A 95 6.66 2.31 -23.30
CA GLU A 95 6.59 3.24 -24.44
C GLU A 95 7.12 4.65 -24.09
N LEU A 96 7.40 4.94 -22.82
CA LEU A 96 7.93 6.24 -22.41
C LEU A 96 9.42 6.37 -22.74
N SER A 97 9.85 7.58 -23.10
CA SER A 97 11.27 7.90 -23.12
C SER A 97 11.88 7.84 -21.71
N PRO A 98 13.21 7.64 -21.58
CA PRO A 98 13.88 7.65 -20.28
C PRO A 98 13.63 8.93 -19.47
N GLN A 99 13.47 10.07 -20.13
CA GLN A 99 13.17 11.34 -19.47
C GLN A 99 11.74 11.37 -18.92
N GLU A 100 10.76 10.90 -19.68
CA GLU A 100 9.36 10.81 -19.24
C GLU A 100 9.21 9.82 -18.09
N TRP A 101 9.84 8.65 -18.20
CA TRP A 101 9.89 7.69 -17.11
C TRP A 101 10.54 8.29 -15.86
N GLY A 102 11.68 8.98 -16.00
CA GLY A 102 12.35 9.63 -14.87
C GLY A 102 11.45 10.62 -14.12
N ARG A 103 10.66 11.42 -14.85
CA ARG A 103 9.68 12.37 -14.27
C ARG A 103 8.54 11.64 -13.56
N LEU A 104 7.95 10.63 -14.21
CA LEU A 104 6.88 9.84 -13.62
C LEU A 104 7.34 9.08 -12.37
N ARG A 105 8.51 8.45 -12.43
CA ARG A 105 9.16 7.74 -11.32
C ARG A 105 9.38 8.66 -10.12
N ALA A 106 9.89 9.87 -10.34
CA ALA A 106 10.08 10.85 -9.27
C ALA A 106 8.74 11.24 -8.61
N LYS A 107 7.71 11.50 -9.42
CA LYS A 107 6.36 11.82 -8.94
C LYS A 107 5.73 10.66 -8.16
N ALA A 108 5.90 9.44 -8.64
CA ALA A 108 5.42 8.23 -8.01
C ALA A 108 6.12 7.98 -6.66
N LEU A 109 7.44 8.17 -6.57
CA LEU A 109 8.19 8.06 -5.31
C LEU A 109 7.79 9.13 -4.29
N ALA A 110 7.40 10.32 -4.74
CA ALA A 110 6.93 11.40 -3.87
C ALA A 110 5.44 11.26 -3.46
N THR A 111 4.74 10.24 -3.97
CA THR A 111 3.30 10.06 -3.69
C THR A 111 3.12 9.56 -2.26
N ARG A 112 2.60 10.44 -1.40
CA ARG A 112 2.19 10.17 -0.02
C ARG A 112 1.24 11.26 0.46
N ARG A 113 0.44 11.00 1.50
CA ARG A 113 -0.30 12.03 2.22
C ARG A 113 0.68 12.88 3.06
N PRO A 114 0.40 14.18 3.24
CA PRO A 114 1.21 15.03 4.11
C PRO A 114 1.02 14.63 5.58
N THR A 115 2.01 14.88 6.43
CA THR A 115 1.83 14.75 7.87
C THR A 115 1.01 15.92 8.43
N TRP A 116 0.42 15.76 9.61
CA TRP A 116 -0.25 16.89 10.27
C TRP A 116 0.71 18.06 10.56
N ALA A 117 2.00 17.79 10.77
CA ALA A 117 3.01 18.84 10.91
C ALA A 117 3.25 19.58 9.59
N GLU A 118 3.27 18.87 8.46
CA GLU A 118 3.36 19.48 7.11
C GLU A 118 2.09 20.28 6.77
N GLN A 119 0.92 19.87 7.26
CA GLN A 119 -0.35 20.58 7.06
C GLN A 119 -0.60 21.74 8.04
N GLY A 120 0.08 21.75 9.20
CA GLY A 120 -0.20 22.68 10.30
C GLY A 120 -1.53 22.44 11.01
N SER A 121 -2.23 21.34 10.72
CA SER A 121 -3.51 20.98 11.35
C SER A 121 -3.75 19.48 11.34
N ILE A 122 -4.63 19.03 12.24
CA ILE A 122 -5.00 17.62 12.37
C ILE A 122 -6.30 17.42 11.61
N SER A 123 -6.23 16.60 10.56
CA SER A 123 -7.37 16.28 9.71
C SER A 123 -7.17 14.91 9.05
N CYS A 124 -8.25 14.31 8.55
CA CYS A 124 -8.18 13.06 7.78
C CYS A 124 -7.38 13.19 6.48
N SER A 125 -7.13 14.42 6.02
CA SER A 125 -6.30 14.66 4.83
C SER A 125 -4.80 14.58 5.10
N GLY A 126 -4.41 14.52 6.39
CA GLY A 126 -3.04 14.31 6.83
C GLY A 126 -2.86 13.02 7.59
N GLN A 127 -1.64 12.79 8.06
CA GLN A 127 -1.29 11.58 8.80
C GLN A 127 -0.19 11.78 9.84
N THR A 128 0.04 10.74 10.62
CA THR A 128 1.20 10.63 11.51
C THR A 128 2.50 10.45 10.70
N ASN A 129 3.66 10.62 11.36
CA ASN A 129 4.94 10.29 10.75
C ASN A 129 5.04 8.79 10.39
N ALA A 130 4.50 7.92 11.25
CA ALA A 130 4.47 6.48 11.02
C ALA A 130 3.69 6.11 9.74
N GLY A 131 2.51 6.71 9.54
CA GLY A 131 1.71 6.53 8.32
C GLY A 131 2.46 7.00 7.08
N ARG A 132 3.10 8.17 7.16
CA ARG A 132 3.94 8.70 6.08
C ARG A 132 5.05 7.73 5.69
N ASP A 133 5.74 7.17 6.66
CA ASP A 133 6.86 6.27 6.41
C ASP A 133 6.37 4.95 5.80
N ALA A 134 5.25 4.40 6.28
CA ALA A 134 4.61 3.22 5.67
C ALA A 134 4.18 3.49 4.21
N GLU A 135 3.56 4.64 3.92
CA GLU A 135 3.17 5.01 2.56
C GLU A 135 4.38 5.17 1.64
N GLN A 136 5.48 5.73 2.15
CA GLN A 136 6.72 5.87 1.42
C GLN A 136 7.35 4.51 1.10
N MET A 137 7.29 3.55 2.04
CA MET A 137 7.75 2.18 1.81
C MET A 137 6.93 1.49 0.71
N ILE A 138 5.60 1.67 0.68
CA ILE A 138 4.75 1.14 -0.39
C ILE A 138 5.18 1.73 -1.74
N ALA A 139 5.30 3.05 -1.83
CA ALA A 139 5.71 3.71 -3.08
C ALA A 139 7.08 3.19 -3.57
N GLN A 140 8.04 3.01 -2.68
CA GLN A 140 9.37 2.46 -3.00
C GLN A 140 9.29 1.01 -3.49
N SER A 141 8.57 0.12 -2.79
CA SER A 141 8.45 -1.29 -3.19
C SER A 141 7.71 -1.44 -4.53
N VAL A 142 6.69 -0.61 -4.79
CA VAL A 142 5.99 -0.61 -6.09
C VAL A 142 6.92 -0.12 -7.20
N ILE A 143 7.69 0.93 -6.98
CA ILE A 143 8.65 1.43 -7.99
C ILE A 143 9.79 0.43 -8.24
N ALA A 144 10.29 -0.23 -7.20
CA ALA A 144 11.28 -1.29 -7.35
C ALA A 144 10.75 -2.45 -8.20
N LEU A 145 9.48 -2.82 -8.04
CA LEU A 145 8.81 -3.79 -8.90
C LEU A 145 8.69 -3.31 -10.34
N VAL A 146 8.31 -2.04 -10.57
CA VAL A 146 8.26 -1.48 -11.93
C VAL A 146 9.66 -1.55 -12.57
N ASP A 147 10.69 -1.09 -11.87
CA ASP A 147 12.09 -1.12 -12.32
C ASP A 147 12.56 -2.55 -12.62
N GLU A 148 12.07 -3.57 -11.90
CA GLU A 148 12.31 -4.98 -12.19
C GLU A 148 11.61 -5.45 -13.47
N MET A 149 10.36 -5.05 -13.69
CA MET A 149 9.53 -5.48 -14.83
C MET A 149 9.84 -4.75 -16.15
N LEU A 150 10.59 -3.64 -16.08
CA LEU A 150 11.07 -2.88 -17.23
C LEU A 150 12.40 -3.40 -17.79
N LYS A 151 13.14 -4.19 -17.01
CA LYS A 151 14.32 -4.92 -17.50
C LYS A 151 13.91 -5.99 -18.51
#